data_AF-A0A514X1D7-F1
#
_entry.id   AF-A0A514X1D7-F1
#
_cell.length_a   1.000
_cell.length_b   1.000
_cell.length_c   1.000
_cell.angle_alpha   90.00
_cell.angle_beta   90.00
_cell.angle_gamma   90.00
#
_symmetry.space_group_name_H-M   'P 1'
#
loop_
_entity.id
_entity.type
_entity.pdbx_description
1 polymer ?
#
loop_
_entity_poly.entity_id
_entity_poly.type
_entity_poly.pdbx_seq_one_letter_code
_entity_poly.pdbx_strand_id
1 'polypeptide(L)'
;MKAVFLAAFFLSPISSAYAQSKPVSKPVSKSETYKDIIEKAYNLSLQKDRQQALNILMTALQKETRPQAVAELRKALVDVAHVFISDKAQQAYEAGLSLRKTDVVQALAKLNDAARMEPDNIAILTELSRALIAKGDCSGAQDNLVKQIKLFPYDEELKLGSAQALVCQASWLDYAKLYDSTDVKKSAFQKFWLILEVERYFKTKMTLKAQENLAVLKKLDPKYPEVSYWSWKIAQAAALPGKKVGFEDAQKYVMACKNISANQYRQYMIDPMLCRHLPEVEADLKGSNGTAE
;
A
#
# COMPACT_ATOMS: atom_id res chain seq x y z
N MET A 1 -27.93 81.99 69.74
CA MET A 1 -26.99 81.66 68.65
C MET A 1 -26.10 80.53 69.12
N LYS A 2 -25.82 79.60 68.20
CA LYS A 2 -25.38 78.22 68.42
C LYS A 2 -24.01 78.09 69.12
N ALA A 3 -23.96 77.18 70.08
CA ALA A 3 -22.75 76.47 70.50
C ALA A 3 -22.66 75.13 69.72
N VAL A 4 -21.45 74.56 69.63
CA VAL A 4 -21.10 73.15 69.94
C VAL A 4 -19.95 72.60 69.06
N PHE A 5 -18.83 72.36 69.75
CA PHE A 5 -17.88 71.24 69.71
C PHE A 5 -17.00 70.92 68.48
N LEU A 6 -15.68 70.99 68.74
CA LEU A 6 -14.60 70.25 68.09
C LEU A 6 -14.69 68.75 68.39
N ALA A 7 -14.44 67.91 67.39
CA ALA A 7 -14.14 66.49 67.53
C ALA A 7 -12.80 66.16 66.85
N ALA A 8 -11.89 65.58 67.62
CA ALA A 8 -10.64 64.99 67.16
C ALA A 8 -10.90 63.54 66.70
N PHE A 9 -10.31 63.14 65.57
CA PHE A 9 -10.29 61.75 65.11
C PHE A 9 -8.86 61.22 65.02
N PHE A 10 -8.67 60.08 65.66
CA PHE A 10 -7.43 59.32 65.78
C PHE A 10 -7.07 58.62 64.47
N LEU A 11 -5.78 58.67 64.11
CA LEU A 11 -5.15 57.82 63.08
C LEU A 11 -4.90 56.42 63.65
N SER A 12 -5.34 55.38 62.95
CA SER A 12 -4.95 53.99 63.18
C SER A 12 -4.08 53.49 62.03
N PRO A 13 -2.96 52.77 62.26
CA PRO A 13 -2.19 52.15 61.21
C PRO A 13 -2.79 50.79 60.84
N ILE A 14 -3.13 50.60 59.56
CA ILE A 14 -3.48 49.29 59.00
C ILE A 14 -2.18 48.58 58.62
N SER A 15 -1.75 47.62 59.44
CA SER A 15 -0.66 46.70 59.12
C SER A 15 -1.15 45.69 58.06
N SER A 16 -0.79 45.94 56.80
CA SER A 16 -1.02 45.01 55.69
C SER A 16 -0.03 43.86 55.75
N ALA A 17 -0.47 42.71 56.27
CA ALA A 17 0.28 41.45 56.18
C ALA A 17 0.26 40.94 54.73
N TYR A 18 1.36 41.14 54.01
CA TYR A 18 1.61 40.48 52.73
C TYR A 18 1.84 38.98 52.97
N ALA A 19 0.80 38.18 52.80
CA ALA A 19 0.95 36.73 52.62
C ALA A 19 1.59 36.48 51.25
N GLN A 20 2.90 36.19 51.23
CA GLN A 20 3.59 35.68 50.06
C GLN A 20 3.02 34.30 49.73
N SER A 21 2.11 34.25 48.74
CA SER A 21 1.71 32.98 48.13
C SER A 21 2.90 32.42 47.35
N LYS A 22 3.39 31.25 47.78
CA LYS A 22 4.40 30.50 47.03
C LYS A 22 3.84 30.18 45.64
N PRO A 23 4.62 30.33 44.56
CA PRO A 23 4.16 29.94 43.25
C PRO A 23 3.94 28.42 43.24
N VAL A 24 2.69 28.01 43.06
CA VAL A 24 2.32 26.62 42.79
C VAL A 24 2.95 26.26 41.44
N SER A 25 4.06 25.55 41.47
CA SER A 25 4.67 24.96 40.28
C SER A 25 3.65 24.00 39.67
N LYS A 26 3.08 24.37 38.52
CA LYS A 26 2.24 23.47 37.73
C LYS A 26 3.05 22.19 37.47
N PRO A 27 2.47 21.00 37.67
CA PRO A 27 3.17 19.76 37.37
C PRO A 27 3.52 19.78 35.88
N VAL A 28 4.81 19.65 35.57
CA VAL A 28 5.29 19.48 34.21
C VAL A 28 4.62 18.22 33.68
N SER A 29 3.64 18.40 32.78
CA SER A 29 3.02 17.31 32.03
C SER A 29 4.15 16.46 31.45
N LYS A 30 4.30 15.22 31.93
CA LYS A 30 5.24 14.27 31.32
C LYS A 30 4.98 14.27 29.81
N SER A 31 6.02 14.52 29.02
CA SER A 31 5.88 14.43 27.56
C SER A 31 5.49 12.99 27.22
N GLU A 32 4.36 12.84 26.55
CA GLU A 32 3.88 11.55 26.03
C GLU A 32 5.00 10.88 25.21
N THR A 33 5.32 9.63 25.52
CA THR A 33 6.34 8.88 24.78
C THR A 33 5.75 8.32 23.48
N TYR A 34 6.61 7.93 22.54
CA TYR A 34 6.15 7.31 21.29
C TYR A 34 5.36 6.01 21.53
N LYS A 35 5.64 5.29 22.62
CA LYS A 35 4.91 4.06 23.01
C LYS A 35 3.50 4.39 23.49
N ASP A 36 3.35 5.45 24.28
CA ASP A 36 2.04 5.93 24.75
C ASP A 36 1.17 6.33 23.54
N ILE A 37 1.76 6.98 22.53
CA ILE A 37 1.06 7.34 21.28
C ILE A 37 0.60 6.09 20.51
N ILE A 38 1.44 5.05 20.42
CA ILE A 38 1.07 3.78 19.77
C ILE A 38 -0.09 3.12 20.50
N GLU A 39 -0.03 3.02 21.83
CA GLU A 39 -1.11 2.43 22.63
C GLU A 39 -2.42 3.22 22.45
N LYS A 40 -2.35 4.55 22.49
CA LYS A 40 -3.48 5.42 22.23
C LYS A 40 -4.08 5.21 20.83
N ALA A 41 -3.24 5.05 19.81
CA ALA A 41 -3.70 4.80 18.44
C ALA A 41 -4.43 3.46 18.32
N TYR A 42 -3.94 2.40 18.96
CA TYR A 42 -4.66 1.13 19.01
C TYR A 42 -5.99 1.24 19.74
N ASN A 43 -6.05 1.95 20.87
CA ASN A 43 -7.30 2.19 21.59
C ASN A 43 -8.32 2.96 20.73
N LEU A 44 -7.88 3.97 19.99
CA LEU A 44 -8.72 4.70 19.02
C LEU A 44 -9.22 3.79 17.90
N SER A 45 -8.36 2.92 17.36
CA SER A 45 -8.75 1.93 16.36
C SER A 45 -9.82 0.96 16.90
N LEU A 46 -9.70 0.51 18.15
CA LEU A 46 -10.71 -0.34 18.81
C LEU A 46 -12.04 0.40 19.02
N GLN A 47 -11.99 1.72 19.25
CA GLN A 47 -13.15 2.61 19.32
C GLN A 47 -13.73 2.96 17.94
N LYS A 48 -13.21 2.33 16.87
CA LYS A 48 -13.62 2.57 15.48
C LYS A 48 -13.25 3.95 14.93
N ASP A 49 -12.33 4.65 15.58
CA ASP A 49 -11.81 5.95 15.12
C ASP A 49 -10.42 5.78 14.48
N ARG A 50 -10.40 5.11 13.32
CA ARG A 50 -9.18 4.90 12.53
C ARG A 50 -8.55 6.24 12.14
N GLN A 51 -9.36 7.22 11.71
CA GLN A 51 -8.83 8.47 11.21
C GLN A 51 -8.05 9.22 12.30
N GLN A 52 -8.57 9.28 13.53
CA GLN A 52 -7.85 9.91 14.63
C GLN A 52 -6.60 9.11 15.01
N ALA A 53 -6.68 7.77 15.04
CA ALA A 53 -5.53 6.91 15.31
C ALA A 53 -4.38 7.15 14.32
N LEU A 54 -4.69 7.20 13.02
CA LEU A 54 -3.71 7.45 11.97
C LEU A 54 -3.12 8.87 12.05
N ASN A 55 -3.94 9.87 12.34
CA ASN A 55 -3.49 11.25 12.47
C ASN A 55 -2.48 11.44 13.61
N ILE A 56 -2.68 10.81 14.78
CA ILE A 56 -1.74 10.93 15.89
C ILE A 56 -0.42 10.22 15.61
N LEU A 57 -0.45 9.07 14.93
CA LEU A 57 0.75 8.34 14.53
C LEU A 57 1.56 9.14 13.49
N MET A 58 0.88 9.71 12.49
CA MET A 58 1.52 10.56 11.49
C MET A 58 2.15 11.81 12.11
N THR A 59 1.47 12.44 13.06
CA THR A 59 2.01 13.61 13.80
C THR A 59 3.24 13.25 14.62
N ALA A 60 3.25 12.06 15.25
CA ALA A 60 4.41 11.57 15.98
C ALA A 60 5.59 11.28 15.06
N LEU A 61 5.33 10.65 13.90
CA LEU A 61 6.36 10.34 12.89
C LEU A 61 7.04 11.59 12.33
N GLN A 62 6.34 12.73 12.25
CA GLN A 62 6.94 13.99 11.81
C GLN A 62 7.94 14.59 12.82
N LYS A 63 7.80 14.25 14.09
CA LYS A 63 8.62 14.81 15.19
C LYS A 63 9.71 13.86 15.67
N GLU A 64 9.54 12.57 15.46
CA GLU A 64 10.46 11.53 15.93
C GLU A 64 11.65 11.36 15.00
N THR A 65 12.86 11.33 15.57
CA THR A 65 14.13 11.19 14.83
C THR A 65 14.87 9.91 15.19
N ARG A 66 14.53 9.25 16.30
CA ARG A 66 15.20 8.04 16.75
C ARG A 66 14.82 6.86 15.84
N PRO A 67 15.78 6.17 15.20
CA PRO A 67 15.48 5.15 14.20
C PRO A 67 14.56 4.03 14.68
N GLN A 68 14.76 3.55 15.90
CA GLN A 68 13.91 2.51 16.49
C GLN A 68 12.46 2.99 16.71
N ALA A 69 12.28 4.18 17.27
CA ALA A 69 10.94 4.74 17.52
C ALA A 69 10.21 5.03 16.21
N VAL A 70 10.92 5.55 15.20
CA VAL A 70 10.37 5.71 13.84
C VAL A 70 9.92 4.37 13.26
N ALA A 71 10.73 3.32 13.40
CA ALA A 71 10.37 1.99 12.90
C ALA A 71 9.10 1.42 13.59
N GLU A 72 9.01 1.53 14.92
CA GLU A 72 7.85 1.09 15.69
C GLU A 72 6.58 1.89 15.35
N LEU A 73 6.69 3.23 15.23
CA LEU A 73 5.58 4.09 14.83
C LEU A 73 5.10 3.81 13.40
N ARG A 74 6.03 3.58 12.46
CA ARG A 74 5.68 3.20 11.07
C ARG A 74 4.93 1.87 11.04
N LYS A 75 5.39 0.89 11.83
CA LYS A 75 4.72 -0.39 11.94
C LYS A 75 3.30 -0.21 12.49
N ALA A 76 3.13 0.52 13.59
CA ALA A 76 1.81 0.78 14.15
C ALA A 76 0.88 1.52 13.18
N LEU A 77 1.41 2.48 12.40
CA LEU A 77 0.65 3.16 11.35
C LEU A 77 0.12 2.19 10.31
N VAL A 78 0.99 1.32 9.79
CA VAL A 78 0.60 0.29 8.81
C VAL A 78 -0.43 -0.67 9.40
N ASP A 79 -0.19 -1.17 10.62
CA ASP A 79 -1.10 -2.11 11.29
C ASP A 79 -2.51 -1.52 11.47
N VAL A 80 -2.61 -0.27 11.95
CA VAL A 80 -3.89 0.45 12.12
C VAL A 80 -4.57 0.77 10.78
N ALA A 81 -3.79 1.07 9.73
CA ALA A 81 -4.32 1.40 8.41
C ALA A 81 -4.98 0.19 7.71
N HIS A 82 -4.55 -1.03 8.03
CA HIS A 82 -5.01 -2.26 7.37
C HIS A 82 -6.03 -3.07 8.18
N VAL A 83 -6.04 -2.92 9.51
CA VAL A 83 -6.92 -3.73 10.36
C VAL A 83 -8.39 -3.46 10.02
N PHE A 84 -9.18 -4.52 9.87
CA PHE A 84 -10.63 -4.40 9.70
C PHE A 84 -11.29 -4.10 11.05
N ILE A 85 -12.22 -3.14 11.04
CA ILE A 85 -13.00 -2.70 12.20
C ILE A 85 -14.42 -3.29 12.15
N SER A 86 -14.86 -3.73 10.97
CA SER A 86 -16.15 -4.34 10.71
C SER A 86 -16.00 -5.71 10.06
N ASP A 87 -16.54 -6.74 10.71
CA ASP A 87 -16.64 -8.09 10.15
C ASP A 87 -17.36 -8.10 8.80
N LYS A 88 -18.36 -7.21 8.63
CA LYS A 88 -19.11 -7.08 7.37
C LYS A 88 -18.25 -6.50 6.25
N ALA A 89 -17.37 -5.54 6.57
CA ALA A 89 -16.41 -5.02 5.62
C ALA A 89 -15.38 -6.08 5.23
N GLN A 90 -14.89 -6.85 6.21
CA GLN A 90 -13.97 -7.96 5.96
C GLN A 90 -14.60 -9.04 5.07
N GLN A 91 -15.84 -9.46 5.34
CA GLN A 91 -16.56 -10.44 4.51
C GLN A 91 -16.74 -9.94 3.07
N ALA A 92 -17.10 -8.67 2.87
CA ALA A 92 -17.21 -8.08 1.54
C ALA A 92 -15.85 -8.03 0.83
N TYR A 93 -14.79 -7.67 1.54
CA TYR A 93 -13.42 -7.68 1.03
C TYR A 93 -12.99 -9.08 0.57
N GLU A 94 -13.15 -10.09 1.42
CA GLU A 94 -12.80 -11.48 1.12
C GLU A 94 -13.61 -12.04 -0.06
N ALA A 95 -14.90 -11.70 -0.14
CA ALA A 95 -15.73 -12.02 -1.30
C ALA A 95 -15.16 -11.40 -2.58
N GLY A 96 -14.77 -10.12 -2.55
CA GLY A 96 -14.14 -9.43 -3.67
C GLY A 96 -12.85 -10.11 -4.11
N LEU A 97 -11.99 -10.48 -3.16
CA LEU A 97 -10.75 -11.20 -3.42
C LEU A 97 -10.97 -12.55 -4.11
N SER A 98 -12.00 -13.30 -3.68
CA SER A 98 -12.34 -14.61 -4.27
C SER A 98 -12.78 -14.51 -5.73
N LEU A 99 -13.43 -13.39 -6.09
CA LEU A 99 -13.99 -13.16 -7.42
C LEU A 99 -12.96 -12.61 -8.40
N ARG A 100 -11.84 -12.02 -7.93
CA ARG A 100 -10.89 -11.30 -8.79
C ARG A 100 -10.35 -12.12 -9.98
N LYS A 101 -10.21 -13.44 -9.81
CA LYS A 101 -9.74 -14.35 -10.88
C LYS A 101 -10.78 -14.53 -11.99
N THR A 102 -12.04 -14.68 -11.61
CA THR A 102 -13.11 -15.19 -12.48
C THR A 102 -14.07 -14.11 -12.94
N ASP A 103 -14.33 -13.11 -12.11
CA ASP A 103 -15.27 -12.02 -12.36
C ASP A 103 -14.78 -10.72 -11.70
N VAL A 104 -13.98 -9.96 -12.45
CA VAL A 104 -13.42 -8.68 -11.98
C VAL A 104 -14.52 -7.64 -11.71
N VAL A 105 -15.64 -7.69 -12.43
CA VAL A 105 -16.73 -6.73 -12.26
C VAL A 105 -17.44 -6.95 -10.93
N GLN A 106 -17.76 -8.20 -10.59
CA GLN A 106 -18.31 -8.53 -9.28
C GLN A 106 -17.29 -8.34 -8.16
N ALA A 107 -16.00 -8.63 -8.41
CA ALA A 107 -14.93 -8.34 -7.45
C ALA A 107 -14.91 -6.85 -7.07
N LEU A 108 -14.96 -5.95 -8.07
CA LEU A 108 -15.05 -4.51 -7.86
C LEU A 108 -16.30 -4.11 -7.07
N ALA A 109 -17.46 -4.71 -7.37
CA ALA A 109 -18.68 -4.43 -6.62
C ALA A 109 -18.52 -4.75 -5.12
N LYS A 110 -17.96 -5.93 -4.79
CA LYS A 110 -17.72 -6.35 -3.40
C LYS A 110 -16.66 -5.51 -2.69
N LEU A 111 -15.58 -5.14 -3.39
CA LEU A 111 -14.57 -4.24 -2.84
C LEU A 111 -15.12 -2.83 -2.61
N ASN A 112 -15.99 -2.33 -3.48
CA ASN A 112 -16.71 -1.07 -3.26
C ASN A 112 -17.68 -1.17 -2.07
N ASP A 113 -18.35 -2.31 -1.86
CA ASP A 113 -19.19 -2.53 -0.67
C ASP A 113 -18.33 -2.43 0.60
N ALA A 114 -17.17 -3.08 0.61
CA ALA A 114 -16.20 -3.02 1.71
C ALA A 114 -15.71 -1.58 1.94
N ALA A 115 -15.37 -0.85 0.87
CA ALA A 115 -14.89 0.54 0.97
C ALA A 115 -15.98 1.50 1.47
N ARG A 116 -17.27 1.26 1.19
CA ARG A 116 -18.35 2.07 1.78
C ARG A 116 -18.49 1.87 3.28
N MET A 117 -18.11 0.70 3.79
CA MET A 117 -18.13 0.39 5.22
C MET A 117 -16.87 0.88 5.93
N GLU A 118 -15.72 0.83 5.25
CA GLU A 118 -14.44 1.30 5.76
C GLU A 118 -13.67 2.10 4.69
N PRO A 119 -14.00 3.39 4.49
CA PRO A 119 -13.47 4.18 3.38
C PRO A 119 -11.96 4.44 3.47
N ASP A 120 -11.39 4.39 4.68
CA ASP A 120 -9.99 4.67 4.96
C ASP A 120 -9.16 3.40 5.21
N ASN A 121 -9.71 2.20 4.93
CA ASN A 121 -8.95 0.95 5.08
C ASN A 121 -8.05 0.74 3.84
N ILE A 122 -6.73 0.75 4.07
CA ILE A 122 -5.75 0.71 3.00
C ILE A 122 -5.69 -0.65 2.30
N ALA A 123 -5.99 -1.75 3.00
CA ALA A 123 -6.09 -3.07 2.37
C ALA A 123 -7.20 -3.09 1.31
N ILE A 124 -8.36 -2.53 1.64
CA ILE A 124 -9.51 -2.46 0.72
C ILE A 124 -9.19 -1.58 -0.48
N LEU A 125 -8.65 -0.38 -0.25
CA LEU A 125 -8.34 0.58 -1.32
C LEU A 125 -7.25 0.06 -2.27
N THR A 126 -6.26 -0.65 -1.74
CA THR A 126 -5.19 -1.26 -2.55
C THR A 126 -5.74 -2.37 -3.43
N GLU A 127 -6.59 -3.24 -2.89
CA GLU A 127 -7.19 -4.34 -3.65
C GLU A 127 -8.24 -3.85 -4.65
N LEU A 128 -9.00 -2.80 -4.32
CA LEU A 128 -9.88 -2.11 -5.27
C LEU A 128 -9.06 -1.60 -6.47
N SER A 129 -7.89 -1.00 -6.21
CA SER A 129 -7.01 -0.48 -7.26
C SER A 129 -6.42 -1.60 -8.12
N ARG A 130 -6.03 -2.74 -7.53
CA ARG A 130 -5.60 -3.94 -8.28
C ARG A 130 -6.73 -4.52 -9.14
N ALA A 131 -7.96 -4.50 -8.65
CA ALA A 131 -9.12 -4.92 -9.44
C ALA A 131 -9.42 -3.94 -10.59
N LEU A 132 -9.18 -2.64 -10.41
CA LEU A 132 -9.27 -1.64 -11.49
C LEU A 132 -8.19 -1.88 -12.57
N ILE A 133 -6.94 -2.13 -12.18
CA ILE A 133 -5.85 -2.52 -13.09
C ILE A 133 -6.24 -3.77 -13.89
N ALA A 134 -6.75 -4.79 -13.21
CA ALA A 134 -7.24 -6.03 -13.83
C ALA A 134 -8.38 -5.82 -14.84
N LYS A 135 -9.19 -4.76 -14.66
CA LYS A 135 -10.24 -4.34 -15.59
C LYS A 135 -9.71 -3.47 -16.74
N GLY A 136 -8.46 -3.02 -16.66
CA GLY A 136 -7.84 -2.08 -17.60
C GLY A 136 -8.02 -0.60 -17.23
N ASP A 137 -8.65 -0.29 -16.10
CA ASP A 137 -8.78 1.09 -15.60
C ASP A 137 -7.56 1.49 -14.77
N CYS A 138 -6.42 1.64 -15.44
CA CYS A 138 -5.17 1.99 -14.78
C CYS A 138 -5.21 3.43 -14.20
N SER A 139 -5.97 4.35 -14.82
CA SER A 139 -6.08 5.74 -14.36
C SER A 139 -6.85 5.83 -13.06
N GLY A 140 -8.02 5.21 -12.99
CA GLY A 140 -8.82 5.15 -11.76
C GLY A 140 -8.05 4.49 -10.61
N ALA A 141 -7.28 3.42 -10.91
CA ALA A 141 -6.39 2.82 -9.92
C ALA A 141 -5.36 3.82 -9.37
N GLN A 142 -4.67 4.55 -10.25
CA GLN A 142 -3.63 5.50 -9.84
C GLN A 142 -4.20 6.67 -9.04
N ASP A 143 -5.36 7.19 -9.43
CA ASP A 143 -6.03 8.30 -8.73
C ASP A 143 -6.41 7.92 -7.29
N ASN A 144 -6.79 6.66 -7.07
CA ASN A 144 -7.06 6.15 -5.73
C ASN A 144 -5.78 6.07 -4.90
N LEU A 145 -4.71 5.51 -5.47
CA LEU A 145 -3.47 5.20 -4.76
C LEU A 145 -2.64 6.46 -4.44
N VAL A 146 -2.55 7.42 -5.36
CA VAL A 146 -1.71 8.62 -5.17
C VAL A 146 -2.16 9.48 -3.99
N LYS A 147 -3.47 9.52 -3.73
CA LYS A 147 -4.04 10.22 -2.57
C LYS A 147 -3.61 9.55 -1.27
N GLN A 148 -3.67 8.22 -1.24
CA GLN A 148 -3.32 7.44 -0.06
C GLN A 148 -1.81 7.46 0.21
N ILE A 149 -0.95 7.41 -0.81
CA ILE A 149 0.51 7.45 -0.63
C ILE A 149 0.96 8.76 0.04
N LYS A 150 0.28 9.88 -0.24
CA LYS A 150 0.57 11.15 0.43
C LYS A 150 0.26 11.10 1.92
N LEU A 151 -0.78 10.35 2.31
CA LEU A 151 -1.19 10.18 3.70
C LEU A 151 -0.37 9.09 4.42
N PHE A 152 0.02 8.04 3.70
CA PHE A 152 0.70 6.86 4.22
C PHE A 152 1.98 6.55 3.43
N PRO A 153 3.00 7.44 3.46
CA PRO A 153 4.19 7.31 2.61
C PRO A 153 5.12 6.16 3.00
N TYR A 154 4.84 5.46 4.10
CA TYR A 154 5.64 4.37 4.63
C TYR A 154 5.09 2.99 4.31
N ASP A 155 3.87 2.94 3.75
CA ASP A 155 3.26 1.70 3.32
C ASP A 155 3.84 1.25 1.98
N GLU A 156 4.56 0.14 2.00
CA GLU A 156 5.21 -0.39 0.81
C GLU A 156 4.24 -1.10 -0.14
N GLU A 157 3.19 -1.73 0.40
CA GLU A 157 2.20 -2.41 -0.42
C GLU A 157 1.40 -1.41 -1.25
N LEU A 158 1.08 -0.27 -0.63
CA LEU A 158 0.44 0.85 -1.31
C LEU A 158 1.34 1.45 -2.42
N LYS A 159 2.65 1.59 -2.16
CA LYS A 159 3.62 1.99 -3.19
C LYS A 159 3.68 0.98 -4.33
N LEU A 160 3.68 -0.32 -4.03
CA LEU A 160 3.64 -1.36 -5.07
C LEU A 160 2.36 -1.26 -5.89
N GLY A 161 1.20 -1.06 -5.27
CA GLY A 161 -0.06 -0.84 -5.98
C GLY A 161 0.03 0.33 -6.98
N SER A 162 0.63 1.45 -6.56
CA SER A 162 0.84 2.62 -7.44
C SER A 162 1.82 2.31 -8.55
N ALA A 163 2.89 1.58 -8.27
CA ALA A 163 3.82 1.12 -9.29
C ALA A 163 3.15 0.22 -10.33
N GLN A 164 2.28 -0.70 -9.91
CA GLN A 164 1.48 -1.54 -10.80
C GLN A 164 0.58 -0.70 -11.71
N ALA A 165 -0.11 0.31 -11.15
CA ALA A 165 -0.95 1.21 -11.93
C ALA A 165 -0.13 2.05 -12.93
N LEU A 166 1.05 2.56 -12.53
CA LEU A 166 1.95 3.31 -13.42
C LEU A 166 2.49 2.44 -14.57
N VAL A 167 2.84 1.18 -14.32
CA VAL A 167 3.24 0.22 -15.37
C VAL A 167 2.09 -0.05 -16.32
N CYS A 168 0.87 -0.26 -15.80
CA CYS A 168 -0.35 -0.44 -16.59
C CYS A 168 -0.62 0.75 -17.52
N GLN A 169 -0.33 1.98 -17.07
CA GLN A 169 -0.42 3.21 -17.87
C GLN A 169 0.76 3.44 -18.83
N ALA A 170 1.82 2.63 -18.75
CA ALA A 170 3.11 2.90 -19.37
C ALA A 170 3.75 4.24 -18.95
N SER A 171 3.44 4.72 -17.74
CA SER A 171 3.98 5.94 -17.13
C SER A 171 5.38 5.70 -16.55
N TRP A 172 6.35 5.37 -17.42
CA TRP A 172 7.68 4.88 -17.01
C TRP A 172 8.51 5.87 -16.20
N LEU A 173 8.36 7.17 -16.44
CA LEU A 173 9.11 8.20 -15.72
C LEU A 173 8.69 8.26 -14.25
N ASP A 174 7.39 8.26 -13.99
CA ASP A 174 6.87 8.32 -12.62
C ASP A 174 7.04 6.98 -11.90
N TYR A 175 6.92 5.86 -12.62
CA TYR A 175 7.29 4.56 -12.10
C TYR A 175 8.77 4.54 -11.64
N ALA A 176 9.70 5.03 -12.47
CA ALA A 176 11.12 5.06 -12.14
C ALA A 176 11.40 5.88 -10.87
N LYS A 177 10.79 7.07 -10.75
CA LYS A 177 10.91 7.89 -9.54
C LYS A 177 10.43 7.15 -8.29
N LEU A 178 9.29 6.45 -8.38
CA LEU A 178 8.73 5.70 -7.26
C LEU A 178 9.61 4.51 -6.89
N TYR A 179 10.09 3.76 -7.90
CA TYR A 179 11.00 2.64 -7.73
C TYR A 179 12.30 3.07 -7.05
N ASP A 180 12.94 4.14 -7.53
CA ASP A 180 14.20 4.66 -6.98
C ASP A 180 14.04 5.17 -5.54
N SER A 181 12.84 5.59 -5.15
CA SER A 181 12.52 6.00 -3.77
C SER A 181 12.23 4.83 -2.82
N THR A 182 12.23 3.59 -3.32
CA THR A 182 11.86 2.38 -2.58
C THR A 182 13.05 1.44 -2.44
N ASP A 183 13.33 0.93 -1.23
CA ASP A 183 14.38 -0.07 -1.01
C ASP A 183 13.90 -1.48 -1.43
N VAL A 184 13.74 -1.67 -2.74
CA VAL A 184 13.23 -2.90 -3.35
C VAL A 184 14.08 -4.13 -2.99
N LYS A 185 15.36 -3.96 -2.70
CA LYS A 185 16.25 -5.08 -2.33
C LYS A 185 15.91 -5.67 -0.96
N LYS A 186 15.33 -4.88 -0.05
CA LYS A 186 14.90 -5.32 1.29
C LYS A 186 13.39 -5.51 1.40
N SER A 187 12.67 -5.23 0.31
CA SER A 187 11.22 -5.37 0.21
C SER A 187 10.77 -6.82 0.39
N ALA A 188 9.71 -7.02 1.18
CA ALA A 188 8.99 -8.30 1.21
C ALA A 188 8.28 -8.61 -0.12
N PHE A 189 8.07 -7.59 -0.95
CA PHE A 189 7.45 -7.64 -2.26
C PHE A 189 8.47 -7.64 -3.41
N GLN A 190 9.75 -7.88 -3.15
CA GLN A 190 10.83 -7.80 -4.14
C GLN A 190 10.49 -8.50 -5.47
N LYS A 191 9.88 -9.69 -5.43
CA LYS A 191 9.48 -10.43 -6.65
C LYS A 191 8.45 -9.69 -7.51
N PHE A 192 7.51 -8.98 -6.87
CA PHE A 192 6.49 -8.20 -7.55
C PHE A 192 7.08 -6.89 -8.09
N TRP A 193 8.09 -6.32 -7.44
CA TRP A 193 8.85 -5.21 -8.02
C TRP A 193 9.68 -5.66 -9.25
N LEU A 194 10.32 -6.82 -9.16
CA LEU A 194 11.12 -7.37 -10.27
C LEU A 194 10.29 -7.63 -11.51
N ILE A 195 9.06 -8.16 -11.38
CA ILE A 195 8.22 -8.40 -12.56
C ILE A 195 7.81 -7.10 -13.27
N LEU A 196 7.62 -6.01 -12.52
CA LEU A 196 7.37 -4.69 -13.08
C LEU A 196 8.59 -4.12 -13.81
N GLU A 197 9.81 -4.33 -13.30
CA GLU A 197 11.04 -3.97 -14.01
C GLU A 197 11.22 -4.79 -15.30
N VAL A 198 10.90 -6.10 -15.28
CA VAL A 198 10.90 -6.95 -16.49
C VAL A 198 9.96 -6.36 -17.54
N GLU A 199 8.73 -6.01 -17.16
CA GLU A 199 7.77 -5.41 -18.06
C GLU A 199 8.25 -4.06 -18.61
N ARG A 200 8.69 -3.15 -17.73
CA ARG A 200 9.21 -1.84 -18.13
C ARG A 200 10.35 -1.97 -19.13
N TYR A 201 11.38 -2.77 -18.83
CA TYR A 201 12.53 -2.92 -19.73
C TYR A 201 12.13 -3.58 -21.05
N PHE A 202 11.22 -4.55 -21.02
CA PHE A 202 10.70 -5.16 -22.24
C PHE A 202 9.96 -4.15 -23.12
N LYS A 203 9.06 -3.36 -22.54
CA LYS A 203 8.26 -2.35 -23.26
C LYS A 203 9.12 -1.20 -23.80
N THR A 204 10.17 -0.83 -23.06
CA THR A 204 11.16 0.20 -23.46
C THR A 204 12.28 -0.34 -24.35
N LYS A 205 12.16 -1.58 -24.87
CA LYS A 205 13.11 -2.22 -25.81
C LYS A 205 14.51 -2.48 -25.23
N MET A 206 14.65 -2.47 -23.91
CA MET A 206 15.87 -2.83 -23.19
C MET A 206 15.88 -4.34 -22.85
N THR A 207 15.78 -5.19 -23.87
CA THR A 207 15.55 -6.64 -23.71
C THR A 207 16.60 -7.35 -22.85
N LEU A 208 17.87 -6.95 -22.92
CA LEU A 208 18.93 -7.51 -22.08
C LEU A 208 18.67 -7.28 -20.58
N LYS A 209 18.26 -6.06 -20.21
CA LYS A 209 17.91 -5.76 -18.81
C LYS A 209 16.65 -6.48 -18.35
N ALA A 210 15.67 -6.66 -19.24
CA ALA A 210 14.49 -7.47 -18.96
C ALA A 210 14.88 -8.93 -18.65
N GLN A 211 15.80 -9.50 -19.45
CA GLN A 211 16.30 -10.85 -19.26
C GLN A 211 17.10 -11.01 -17.96
N GLU A 212 17.94 -10.03 -17.60
CA GLU A 212 18.68 -10.02 -16.33
C GLU A 212 17.74 -10.01 -15.12
N ASN A 213 16.75 -9.11 -15.10
CA ASN A 213 15.76 -9.03 -14.02
C ASN A 213 14.92 -10.31 -13.92
N LEU A 214 14.51 -10.86 -15.07
CA LEU A 214 13.78 -12.12 -15.12
C LEU A 214 14.62 -13.30 -14.62
N ALA A 215 15.93 -13.31 -14.88
CA ALA A 215 16.83 -14.33 -14.38
C ALA A 215 16.96 -14.30 -12.85
N VAL A 216 16.99 -13.12 -12.22
CA VAL A 216 16.98 -13.04 -10.75
C VAL A 216 15.61 -13.42 -10.19
N LEU A 217 14.50 -13.01 -10.83
CA LEU A 217 13.16 -13.42 -10.42
C LEU A 217 12.97 -14.95 -10.51
N LYS A 218 13.45 -15.58 -11.58
CA LYS A 218 13.40 -17.05 -11.76
C LYS A 218 14.18 -17.79 -10.68
N LYS A 219 15.29 -17.23 -10.19
CA LYS A 219 16.04 -17.79 -9.05
C LYS A 219 15.28 -17.62 -7.73
N LEU A 220 14.61 -16.49 -7.56
CA LEU A 220 13.87 -16.16 -6.35
C LEU A 220 12.60 -16.99 -6.20
N ASP A 221 11.82 -17.13 -7.28
CA ASP A 221 10.54 -17.86 -7.26
C ASP A 221 10.25 -18.50 -8.64
N PRO A 222 10.81 -19.68 -8.95
CA PRO A 222 10.61 -20.35 -10.23
C PRO A 222 9.17 -20.87 -10.44
N LYS A 223 8.34 -20.89 -9.39
CA LYS A 223 6.95 -21.36 -9.44
C LYS A 223 5.96 -20.24 -9.75
N TYR A 224 6.41 -18.98 -9.80
CA TYR A 224 5.58 -17.85 -10.12
C TYR A 224 5.22 -17.87 -11.63
N PRO A 225 3.94 -18.02 -12.01
CA PRO A 225 3.57 -18.27 -13.41
C PRO A 225 4.10 -17.22 -14.38
N GLU A 226 4.09 -15.94 -13.99
CA GLU A 226 4.52 -14.83 -14.85
C GLU A 226 5.99 -14.93 -15.29
N VAL A 227 6.84 -15.67 -14.56
CA VAL A 227 8.21 -15.95 -15.02
C VAL A 227 8.22 -16.65 -16.37
N SER A 228 7.30 -17.60 -16.58
CA SER A 228 7.20 -18.36 -17.84
C SER A 228 6.62 -17.49 -18.95
N TYR A 229 5.62 -16.66 -18.65
CA TYR A 229 5.06 -15.70 -19.60
C TYR A 229 6.13 -14.72 -20.10
N TRP A 230 6.88 -14.09 -19.20
CA TRP A 230 7.90 -13.12 -19.61
C TRP A 230 9.11 -13.78 -20.28
N SER A 231 9.46 -15.02 -19.92
CA SER A 231 10.48 -15.80 -20.65
C SER A 231 10.07 -15.99 -22.12
N TRP A 232 8.81 -16.38 -22.34
CA TRP A 232 8.23 -16.53 -23.67
C TRP A 232 8.18 -15.19 -24.45
N LYS A 233 7.70 -14.10 -23.83
CA LYS A 233 7.65 -12.78 -24.49
C LYS A 233 9.03 -12.28 -24.91
N ILE A 234 10.03 -12.42 -24.03
CA ILE A 234 11.42 -12.02 -24.32
C ILE A 234 12.00 -12.88 -25.44
N ALA A 235 11.80 -14.20 -25.41
CA ALA A 235 12.26 -15.09 -26.46
C ALA A 235 11.66 -14.73 -27.82
N GLN A 236 10.36 -14.45 -27.87
CA GLN A 236 9.70 -14.01 -29.10
C GLN A 236 10.26 -12.68 -29.63
N ALA A 237 10.52 -11.71 -28.74
CA ALA A 237 11.10 -10.42 -29.15
C ALA A 237 12.53 -10.54 -29.69
N ALA A 238 13.27 -11.58 -29.29
CA ALA A 238 14.60 -11.89 -29.80
C ALA A 238 14.59 -12.76 -31.07
N ALA A 239 13.42 -13.28 -31.48
CA ALA A 239 13.30 -14.16 -32.62
C ALA A 239 13.39 -13.40 -33.95
N LEU A 240 13.85 -14.10 -34.98
CA LEU A 240 13.75 -13.61 -36.36
C LEU A 240 12.26 -13.45 -36.75
N PRO A 241 11.91 -12.44 -37.58
CA PRO A 241 10.55 -12.27 -38.07
C PRO A 241 9.99 -13.57 -38.66
N GLY A 242 8.78 -13.95 -38.25
CA GLY A 242 8.12 -15.19 -38.69
C GLY A 242 8.56 -16.47 -37.99
N LYS A 243 9.61 -16.44 -37.16
CA LYS A 243 10.04 -17.61 -36.37
C LYS A 243 9.42 -17.58 -34.98
N LYS A 244 8.56 -18.55 -34.67
CA LYS A 244 8.04 -18.76 -33.32
C LYS A 244 9.05 -19.49 -32.45
N VAL A 245 9.28 -19.00 -31.24
CA VAL A 245 10.21 -19.57 -30.26
C VAL A 245 9.62 -19.48 -28.84
N GLY A 246 10.24 -20.17 -27.88
CA GLY A 246 9.79 -20.14 -26.48
C GLY A 246 8.54 -20.99 -26.20
N PHE A 247 8.26 -21.98 -27.06
CA PHE A 247 7.10 -22.87 -26.94
C PHE A 247 7.03 -23.59 -25.57
N GLU A 248 8.17 -24.03 -25.05
CA GLU A 248 8.25 -24.68 -23.73
C GLU A 248 7.80 -23.75 -22.60
N ASP A 249 8.23 -22.49 -22.63
CA ASP A 249 7.83 -21.50 -21.62
C ASP A 249 6.36 -21.10 -21.76
N ALA A 250 5.84 -21.00 -22.98
CA ALA A 250 4.41 -20.80 -23.22
C ALA A 250 3.56 -21.96 -22.66
N GLN A 251 3.97 -23.21 -22.91
CA GLN A 251 3.30 -24.38 -22.34
C GLN A 251 3.36 -24.40 -20.81
N LYS A 252 4.53 -24.10 -20.23
CA LYS A 252 4.70 -23.98 -18.77
C LYS A 252 3.75 -22.94 -18.18
N TYR A 253 3.62 -21.78 -18.81
CA TYR A 253 2.68 -20.74 -18.38
C TYR A 253 1.23 -21.23 -18.40
N VAL A 254 0.77 -21.82 -19.51
CA VAL A 254 -0.58 -22.34 -19.65
C VAL A 254 -0.88 -23.41 -18.60
N MET A 255 0.04 -24.36 -18.40
CA MET A 255 -0.11 -25.41 -17.39
C MET A 255 -0.15 -24.82 -15.98
N ALA A 256 0.75 -23.89 -15.66
CA ALA A 256 0.80 -23.25 -14.34
C ALA A 256 -0.49 -22.48 -14.04
N CYS A 257 -1.04 -21.75 -15.00
CA CYS A 257 -2.23 -20.94 -14.82
C CYS A 257 -3.53 -21.74 -14.78
N LYS A 258 -3.65 -22.80 -15.59
CA LYS A 258 -4.81 -23.70 -15.54
C LYS A 258 -4.86 -24.52 -14.26
N ASN A 259 -3.70 -24.94 -13.76
CA ASN A 259 -3.57 -25.82 -12.59
C ASN A 259 -3.16 -25.06 -11.31
N ILE A 260 -3.28 -23.73 -11.28
CA ILE A 260 -2.91 -22.94 -10.11
C ILE A 260 -3.80 -23.30 -8.92
N SER A 261 -3.20 -23.84 -7.86
CA SER A 261 -3.93 -24.15 -6.63
C SER A 261 -4.41 -22.87 -5.93
N ALA A 262 -5.42 -22.98 -5.06
CA ALA A 262 -5.89 -21.85 -4.26
C ALA A 262 -4.78 -21.22 -3.39
N ASN A 263 -3.86 -22.04 -2.87
CA ASN A 263 -2.72 -21.56 -2.10
C ASN A 263 -1.73 -20.77 -2.96
N GLN A 264 -1.37 -21.29 -4.13
CA GLN A 264 -0.49 -20.56 -5.06
C GLN A 264 -1.15 -19.27 -5.56
N TYR A 265 -2.45 -19.31 -5.86
CA TYR A 265 -3.18 -18.11 -6.24
C TYR A 265 -3.08 -17.05 -5.15
N ARG A 266 -3.37 -17.41 -3.89
CA ARG A 266 -3.23 -16.49 -2.75
C ARG A 266 -1.81 -15.93 -2.59
N GLN A 267 -0.79 -16.75 -2.82
CA GLN A 267 0.61 -16.33 -2.77
C GLN A 267 0.96 -15.25 -3.82
N TYR A 268 0.31 -15.27 -4.98
CA TYR A 268 0.65 -14.41 -6.12
C TYR A 268 -0.40 -13.35 -6.45
N MET A 269 -1.56 -13.38 -5.80
CA MET A 269 -2.69 -12.52 -6.16
C MET A 269 -2.41 -11.02 -6.03
N ILE A 270 -1.37 -10.63 -5.27
CA ILE A 270 -0.85 -9.26 -5.24
C ILE A 270 -0.52 -8.73 -6.64
N ASP A 271 -0.15 -9.61 -7.58
CA ASP A 271 -0.02 -9.27 -8.99
C ASP A 271 -1.40 -9.19 -9.67
N PRO A 272 -1.86 -8.00 -10.09
CA PRO A 272 -3.15 -7.83 -10.75
C PRO A 272 -3.22 -8.52 -12.12
N MET A 273 -2.08 -8.84 -12.75
CA MET A 273 -1.97 -9.46 -14.07
C MET A 273 -1.75 -10.98 -14.02
N LEU A 274 -1.72 -11.57 -12.82
CA LEU A 274 -1.55 -13.01 -12.62
C LEU A 274 -2.48 -13.82 -13.53
N CYS A 275 -1.90 -14.61 -14.43
CA CYS A 275 -2.57 -15.50 -15.37
C CYS A 275 -3.53 -14.82 -16.36
N ARG A 276 -3.50 -13.49 -16.50
CA ARG A 276 -4.41 -12.77 -17.41
C ARG A 276 -4.01 -12.86 -18.87
N HIS A 277 -2.75 -13.19 -19.17
CA HIS A 277 -2.26 -13.41 -20.53
C HIS A 277 -2.58 -14.81 -21.07
N LEU A 278 -3.31 -15.64 -20.30
CA LEU A 278 -3.64 -17.01 -20.73
C LEU A 278 -4.29 -17.07 -22.12
N PRO A 279 -5.31 -16.25 -22.46
CA PRO A 279 -5.92 -16.30 -23.79
C PRO A 279 -4.93 -15.95 -24.92
N GLU A 280 -4.03 -15.00 -24.69
CA GLU A 280 -2.98 -14.60 -25.64
C GLU A 280 -2.04 -15.77 -25.94
N VAL A 281 -1.54 -16.43 -24.88
CA VAL A 281 -0.59 -17.53 -25.00
C VAL A 281 -1.25 -18.76 -25.64
N GLU A 282 -2.49 -19.07 -25.28
CA GLU A 282 -3.23 -20.18 -25.88
C GLU A 282 -3.52 -19.97 -27.38
N ALA A 283 -3.85 -18.74 -27.77
CA ALA A 283 -4.06 -18.40 -29.18
C ALA A 283 -2.77 -18.59 -29.99
N ASP A 284 -1.63 -18.16 -29.46
CA ASP A 284 -0.34 -18.34 -30.13
C ASP A 284 0.05 -19.82 -30.27
N LEU A 285 -0.14 -20.62 -29.21
CA LEU A 285 0.13 -22.06 -29.25
C LEU A 285 -0.75 -22.79 -30.28
N LYS A 286 -2.05 -22.46 -30.35
CA LYS A 286 -2.96 -23.05 -31.34
C LYS A 286 -2.57 -22.67 -32.77
N GLY A 287 -2.22 -21.41 -33.00
CA GLY A 287 -1.76 -20.95 -34.31
C GLY A 287 -0.42 -21.56 -34.75
N SER A 288 0.37 -22.11 -33.82
CA SER A 288 1.63 -22.81 -34.11
C SER A 288 1.43 -24.27 -34.52
N ASN A 289 0.33 -24.90 -34.10
CA ASN A 289 0.00 -26.28 -34.48
C ASN A 289 -0.62 -26.40 -35.88
N GLY A 290 -1.01 -25.29 -36.51
CA GLY A 290 -1.64 -25.27 -37.84
C GLY A 290 -0.69 -25.00 -39.01
N THR A 291 0.61 -24.89 -38.78
CA THR A 291 1.64 -24.66 -39.84
C THR A 291 2.59 -25.85 -40.01
N ALA A 292 2.13 -27.05 -39.67
CA ALA A 292 2.83 -28.30 -39.90
C ALA A 292 2.08 -29.13 -40.95
N GLU A 293 1.92 -28.60 -42.16
CA GLU A 293 1.65 -29.35 -43.39
C GLU A 293 2.46 -28.75 -44.54
#